data_AF-A0A927S4I1-F1
#
_entry.id   AF-A0A927S4I1-F1
#
_cell.length_a   1.000
_cell.length_b   1.000
_cell.length_c   1.000
_cell.angle_alpha   90.00
_cell.angle_beta   90.00
_cell.angle_gamma   90.00
#
_symmetry.space_group_name_H-M   'P 1'
#
loop_
_entity.id
_entity.type
_entity.pdbx_description
1 polymer ?
#
loop_
_entity_poly.entity_id
_entity_poly.type
_entity_poly.pdbx_seq_one_letter_code
_entity_poly.pdbx_strand_id
1 'polypeptide(L)'
;MSEKSIVEEKICSCDFSYLHPYFYNNPYALRCELGMGDTDEAYMENAKRRATEIYRILFPDGADAIIFNHWIYDYCDSGEAEYLSCDESDDCESVISQRVNSAAEDLRFLLEYQFKYRHLTVRNLETYDGRGDEEYGLTRRNRIVCYSDNTGFDYNDLICCQLRETNAHEVSFVSFKNECIYSIYDDRGCDVVFMTHDKLKTFYHELKPYFLEYDSEEMHRRFIG
;
A
#
# COMPACT_ATOMS: atom_id res chain seq x y z
N MET A 1 9.38 10.86 -27.20
CA MET A 1 8.76 10.21 -26.04
C MET A 1 9.90 9.69 -25.20
N SER A 2 10.04 10.09 -23.94
CA SER A 2 11.03 9.46 -23.07
C SER A 2 10.62 8.02 -22.83
N GLU A 3 11.59 7.12 -22.75
CA GLU A 3 11.37 5.73 -22.37
C GLU A 3 10.82 5.69 -20.94
N LYS A 4 9.83 4.84 -20.69
CA LYS A 4 9.26 4.66 -19.36
C LYS A 4 10.27 3.94 -18.46
N SER A 5 10.25 4.23 -17.17
CA SER A 5 11.05 3.45 -16.22
C SER A 5 10.47 2.04 -16.05
N ILE A 6 11.30 1.07 -15.66
CA ILE A 6 10.86 -0.33 -15.46
C ILE A 6 9.72 -0.38 -14.43
N VAL A 7 9.81 0.40 -13.35
CA VAL A 7 8.77 0.43 -12.33
C VAL A 7 7.48 1.04 -12.87
N GLU A 8 7.54 2.07 -13.73
CA GLU A 8 6.35 2.66 -14.33
C GLU A 8 5.64 1.64 -15.23
N GLU A 9 6.41 0.88 -16.01
CA GLU A 9 5.85 -0.20 -16.84
C GLU A 9 5.14 -1.26 -15.98
N LYS A 10 5.78 -1.70 -14.88
CA LYS A 10 5.18 -2.69 -13.97
C LYS A 10 3.90 -2.19 -13.30
N ILE A 11 3.90 -0.98 -12.72
CA ILE A 11 2.70 -0.49 -12.05
C ILE A 11 1.53 -0.25 -13.03
N CYS A 12 1.83 -0.01 -14.31
CA CYS A 12 0.83 0.12 -15.36
C CYS A 12 0.36 -1.22 -15.94
N SER A 13 0.98 -2.34 -15.54
CA SER A 13 0.65 -3.66 -16.03
C SER A 13 -0.37 -4.37 -15.13
N CYS A 14 -1.24 -5.17 -15.76
CA CYS A 14 -2.25 -5.97 -15.06
C CYS A 14 -1.67 -7.24 -14.43
N ASP A 15 -0.50 -7.70 -14.86
CA ASP A 15 0.19 -8.91 -14.38
C ASP A 15 1.12 -8.65 -13.17
N PHE A 16 1.31 -7.38 -12.79
CA PHE A 16 2.17 -7.05 -11.67
C PHE A 16 1.47 -7.34 -10.33
N SER A 17 1.86 -8.47 -9.73
CA SER A 17 1.35 -8.94 -8.45
C SER A 17 1.60 -7.94 -7.32
N TYR A 18 0.56 -7.70 -6.53
CA TYR A 18 0.48 -6.59 -5.60
C TYR A 18 -0.28 -6.97 -4.32
N LEU A 19 -0.15 -8.23 -3.92
CA LEU A 19 -0.77 -8.70 -2.68
C LEU A 19 0.15 -8.44 -1.51
N HIS A 20 -0.36 -7.68 -0.55
CA HIS A 20 0.28 -7.48 0.74
C HIS A 20 0.33 -8.78 1.55
N PRO A 21 1.42 -9.01 2.31
CA PRO A 21 2.72 -8.34 2.26
C PRO A 21 3.44 -8.53 0.89
N TYR A 22 3.92 -7.45 0.27
CA TYR A 22 4.64 -7.55 -1.02
C TYR A 22 5.93 -8.37 -0.88
N PHE A 23 6.51 -8.37 0.32
CA PHE A 23 7.72 -9.08 0.67
C PHE A 23 7.71 -10.55 0.24
N TYR A 24 6.60 -11.26 0.41
CA TYR A 24 6.53 -12.69 0.09
C TYR A 24 6.35 -12.97 -1.40
N ASN A 25 5.92 -11.97 -2.16
CA ASN A 25 5.59 -12.10 -3.58
C ASN A 25 6.65 -11.47 -4.50
N ASN A 26 7.68 -10.83 -3.94
CA ASN A 26 8.68 -10.10 -4.72
C ASN A 26 10.11 -10.46 -4.28
N PRO A 27 10.98 -10.95 -5.18
CA PRO A 27 12.33 -11.41 -4.83
C PRO A 27 13.27 -10.28 -4.40
N TYR A 28 12.96 -9.03 -4.78
CA TYR A 28 13.76 -7.85 -4.47
C TYR A 28 13.04 -6.92 -3.49
N ALA A 29 12.27 -7.51 -2.58
CA ALA A 29 11.59 -6.78 -1.52
C ALA A 29 12.36 -6.86 -0.19
N LEU A 30 12.34 -5.74 0.53
CA LEU A 30 12.78 -5.59 1.91
C LEU A 30 11.58 -5.26 2.78
N ARG A 31 11.56 -5.81 3.99
CA ARG A 31 10.51 -5.56 4.99
C ARG A 31 11.08 -4.84 6.18
N CYS A 32 10.46 -3.73 6.54
CA CYS A 32 10.89 -2.88 7.63
C CYS A 32 9.83 -2.85 8.74
N GLU A 33 10.31 -2.80 9.98
CA GLU A 33 9.50 -2.51 11.15
C GLU A 33 9.40 -0.99 11.31
N LEU A 34 8.26 -0.50 11.76
CA LEU A 34 8.01 0.91 12.00
C LEU A 34 7.79 1.17 13.49
N GLY A 35 6.74 0.61 14.06
CA GLY A 35 6.40 0.80 15.46
C GLY A 35 7.40 0.14 16.41
N MET A 36 8.00 0.96 17.28
CA MET A 36 8.90 0.51 18.34
C MET A 36 8.78 1.40 19.57
N GLY A 37 8.82 0.81 20.76
CA GLY A 37 8.84 1.53 22.02
C GLY A 37 7.97 0.86 23.05
N ASP A 38 8.22 1.18 24.32
CA ASP A 38 7.52 0.57 25.46
C ASP A 38 6.19 1.26 25.79
N THR A 39 5.89 2.40 25.15
CA THR A 39 4.65 3.16 25.32
C THR A 39 4.01 3.43 23.96
N ASP A 40 2.68 3.57 23.93
CA ASP A 40 1.93 3.87 22.70
C ASP A 40 2.42 5.17 22.04
N GLU A 41 2.76 6.19 22.84
CA GLU A 41 3.29 7.46 22.34
C GLU A 41 4.65 7.28 21.65
N ALA A 42 5.60 6.59 22.31
CA ALA A 42 6.92 6.33 21.73
C ALA A 42 6.83 5.40 20.50
N TYR A 43 5.92 4.43 20.55
CA TYR A 43 5.63 3.52 19.45
C TYR A 43 5.16 4.28 18.20
N MET A 44 4.15 5.13 18.34
CA MET A 44 3.62 5.91 17.22
C MET A 44 4.58 7.00 16.73
N GLU A 45 5.34 7.62 17.62
CA GLU A 45 6.39 8.57 17.24
C GLU A 45 7.48 7.88 16.41
N ASN A 46 7.94 6.70 16.83
CA ASN A 46 8.91 5.92 16.08
C ASN A 46 8.35 5.43 14.74
N ALA A 47 7.10 4.97 14.70
CA ALA A 47 6.46 4.54 13.46
C ALA A 47 6.45 5.67 12.43
N LYS A 48 5.99 6.86 12.83
CA LYS A 48 6.00 8.05 11.97
C LYS A 48 7.41 8.47 11.55
N ARG A 49 8.35 8.50 12.50
CA ARG A 49 9.73 8.91 12.24
C ARG A 49 10.40 7.97 11.24
N ARG A 50 10.37 6.66 11.49
CA ARG A 50 10.98 5.64 10.62
C ARG A 50 10.32 5.64 9.24
N ALA A 51 8.99 5.72 9.17
CA ALA A 51 8.30 5.77 7.89
C ALA A 51 8.72 6.98 7.04
N THR A 52 8.91 8.13 7.69
CA THR A 52 9.37 9.37 7.06
C THR A 52 10.85 9.30 6.65
N GLU A 53 11.70 8.70 7.47
CA GLU A 53 13.12 8.52 7.17
C GLU A 53 13.33 7.58 5.97
N ILE A 54 12.63 6.44 5.94
CA ILE A 54 12.63 5.53 4.79
C ILE A 54 12.14 6.25 3.52
N TYR A 55 11.05 7.02 3.62
CA TYR A 55 10.58 7.83 2.50
C TYR A 55 11.68 8.77 1.99
N ARG A 56 12.36 9.49 2.87
CA ARG A 56 13.41 10.44 2.44
C ARG A 56 14.62 9.77 1.78
N ILE A 57 14.96 8.55 2.19
CA ILE A 57 16.01 7.74 1.55
C ILE A 57 15.59 7.40 0.11
N LEU A 58 14.35 6.94 -0.06
CA LEU A 58 13.84 6.42 -1.33
C LEU A 58 13.36 7.51 -2.30
N PHE A 59 12.97 8.68 -1.79
CA PHE A 59 12.32 9.75 -2.55
C PHE A 59 12.97 11.12 -2.25
N PRO A 60 14.29 11.28 -2.50
CA PRO A 60 14.98 12.55 -2.20
C PRO A 60 14.39 13.75 -2.96
N ASP A 61 13.82 13.48 -4.14
CA ASP A 61 13.20 14.46 -5.02
C ASP A 61 11.65 14.41 -4.95
N GLY A 62 11.08 13.62 -4.02
CA GLY A 62 9.65 13.30 -3.94
C GLY A 62 9.25 12.07 -4.77
N ALA A 63 8.03 11.57 -4.55
CA ALA A 63 7.49 10.45 -5.32
C ALA A 63 7.01 10.89 -6.71
N ASP A 64 7.34 10.09 -7.72
CA ASP A 64 6.93 10.30 -9.11
C ASP A 64 5.45 9.93 -9.32
N ALA A 65 5.02 8.90 -8.60
CA ALA A 65 3.64 8.45 -8.59
C ALA A 65 3.25 7.91 -7.21
N ILE A 66 1.94 7.87 -6.96
CA ILE A 66 1.34 7.02 -5.95
C ILE A 66 0.40 6.04 -6.63
N ILE A 67 0.20 4.91 -5.97
CA ILE A 67 -0.75 3.89 -6.40
C ILE A 67 -1.61 3.47 -5.23
N PHE A 68 -2.87 3.18 -5.51
CA PHE A 68 -3.81 2.59 -4.58
C PHE A 68 -4.77 1.67 -5.32
N ASN A 69 -5.36 0.74 -4.57
CA ASN A 69 -6.25 -0.26 -5.13
C ASN A 69 -7.72 0.19 -5.04
N HIS A 70 -8.51 -0.19 -6.04
CA HIS A 70 -9.96 -0.04 -6.01
C HIS A 70 -10.62 -1.37 -6.39
N TRP A 71 -11.30 -1.97 -5.42
CA TRP A 71 -11.93 -3.27 -5.54
C TRP A 71 -13.44 -3.10 -5.76
N ILE A 72 -14.01 -3.90 -6.65
CA ILE A 72 -15.43 -3.88 -6.98
C ILE A 72 -16.01 -5.21 -6.53
N TYR A 73 -16.93 -5.14 -5.58
CA TYR A 73 -17.63 -6.29 -5.02
C TYR A 73 -19.03 -6.40 -5.62
N ASP A 74 -19.46 -7.63 -5.87
CA ASP A 74 -20.86 -7.97 -6.07
C ASP A 74 -21.44 -8.37 -4.72
N TYR A 75 -22.26 -7.49 -4.17
CA TYR A 75 -22.94 -7.72 -2.91
C TYR A 75 -24.20 -8.59 -3.06
N CYS A 76 -24.50 -9.07 -4.27
CA CYS A 76 -25.51 -10.09 -4.47
C CYS A 76 -24.96 -11.41 -3.94
N ASP A 77 -25.64 -12.02 -2.97
CA ASP A 77 -25.41 -13.39 -2.49
C ASP A 77 -24.49 -13.60 -1.27
N SER A 78 -24.82 -12.94 -0.15
CA SER A 78 -24.73 -13.61 1.16
C SER A 78 -26.16 -13.74 1.69
N GLY A 79 -26.87 -14.77 1.21
CA GLY A 79 -28.29 -15.04 1.51
C GLY A 79 -28.64 -15.29 2.98
N GLU A 80 -27.73 -15.05 3.92
CA GLU A 80 -28.03 -14.95 5.34
C GLU A 80 -27.61 -13.56 5.81
N ALA A 81 -28.52 -12.88 6.52
CA ALA A 81 -28.14 -11.74 7.32
C ALA A 81 -27.14 -12.26 8.36
N GLU A 82 -25.85 -12.18 8.08
CA GLU A 82 -24.83 -12.30 9.10
C GLU A 82 -25.11 -11.18 10.09
N TYR A 83 -25.83 -11.52 11.15
CA TYR A 83 -25.85 -10.79 12.39
C TYR A 83 -24.39 -10.81 12.86
N LEU A 84 -23.61 -9.80 12.46
CA LEU A 84 -22.51 -9.35 13.29
C LEU A 84 -23.11 -9.23 14.68
N SER A 85 -22.57 -9.97 15.65
CA SER A 85 -23.02 -9.97 17.03
C SER A 85 -22.87 -8.54 17.56
N CYS A 86 -23.93 -7.75 17.40
CA CYS A 86 -24.11 -6.52 18.09
C CYS A 86 -24.38 -6.91 19.55
N ASP A 87 -23.30 -6.94 20.34
CA ASP A 87 -23.43 -6.67 21.77
C ASP A 87 -24.34 -5.44 21.92
N GLU A 88 -25.27 -5.50 22.87
CA GLU A 88 -26.41 -4.60 23.11
C GLU A 88 -26.01 -3.12 23.38
N SER A 89 -25.24 -2.52 22.49
CA SER A 89 -24.86 -1.11 22.48
C SER A 89 -25.44 -0.44 21.23
N ASP A 90 -26.13 0.67 21.47
CA ASP A 90 -27.12 1.37 20.65
C ASP A 90 -26.70 1.90 19.24
N ASP A 91 -25.70 1.36 18.55
CA ASP A 91 -25.31 1.83 17.20
C ASP A 91 -24.89 0.70 16.24
N CYS A 92 -25.73 -0.35 16.15
CA CYS A 92 -25.60 -1.37 15.10
C CYS A 92 -26.07 -0.78 13.75
N GLU A 93 -25.18 -0.13 13.01
CA GLU A 93 -25.47 0.20 11.61
C GLU A 93 -25.68 -1.11 10.83
N SER A 94 -26.77 -1.20 10.04
CA SER A 94 -27.04 -2.42 9.27
C SER A 94 -25.87 -2.74 8.34
N VAL A 95 -25.61 -4.03 8.06
CA VAL A 95 -24.57 -4.47 7.11
C VAL A 95 -24.69 -3.74 5.77
N ILE A 96 -25.92 -3.45 5.33
CA ILE A 96 -26.19 -2.67 4.11
C ILE A 96 -25.65 -1.25 4.25
N SER A 97 -25.95 -0.57 5.36
CA SER A 97 -25.48 0.79 5.61
C SER A 97 -23.96 0.86 5.66
N GLN A 98 -23.30 -0.08 6.35
CA GLN A 98 -21.84 -0.16 6.40
C GLN A 98 -21.23 -0.30 4.99
N ARG A 99 -21.77 -1.19 4.16
CA ARG A 99 -21.32 -1.37 2.76
C ARG A 99 -21.55 -0.12 1.91
N VAL A 100 -22.70 0.54 2.05
CA VAL A 100 -23.01 1.79 1.33
C VAL A 100 -22.05 2.92 1.74
N ASN A 101 -21.80 3.07 3.04
CA ASN A 101 -20.92 4.10 3.56
C ASN A 101 -19.47 3.88 3.13
N SER A 102 -18.96 2.64 3.25
CA SER A 102 -17.63 2.27 2.78
C SER A 102 -17.45 2.53 1.28
N ALA A 103 -18.41 2.14 0.45
CA ALA A 103 -18.37 2.43 -0.98
C ALA A 103 -18.43 3.94 -1.28
N ALA A 104 -19.18 4.72 -0.49
CA ALA A 104 -19.23 6.17 -0.64
C ALA A 104 -17.92 6.85 -0.22
N GLU A 105 -17.25 6.36 0.82
CA GLU A 105 -15.93 6.82 1.27
C GLU A 105 -14.86 6.55 0.21
N ASP A 106 -14.79 5.31 -0.31
CA ASP A 106 -13.93 4.93 -1.44
C ASP A 106 -14.11 5.90 -2.62
N LEU A 107 -15.36 6.13 -3.05
CA LEU A 107 -15.64 7.00 -4.19
C LEU A 107 -15.25 8.47 -3.93
N ARG A 108 -15.42 8.97 -2.70
CA ARG A 108 -15.00 10.33 -2.33
C ARG A 108 -13.48 10.47 -2.42
N PHE A 109 -12.74 9.51 -1.88
CA PHE A 109 -11.29 9.48 -1.98
C PHE A 109 -10.83 9.44 -3.45
N LEU A 110 -11.42 8.55 -4.26
CA LEU A 110 -11.11 8.47 -5.70
C LEU A 110 -11.35 9.80 -6.42
N LEU A 111 -12.49 10.46 -6.17
CA LEU A 111 -12.82 11.75 -6.77
C LEU A 111 -11.82 12.83 -6.38
N GLU A 112 -11.41 12.90 -5.11
CA GLU A 112 -10.42 13.86 -4.64
C GLU A 112 -9.10 13.78 -5.42
N TYR A 113 -8.58 12.56 -5.60
CA TYR A 113 -7.35 12.34 -6.35
C TYR A 113 -7.52 12.52 -7.86
N GLN A 114 -8.70 12.16 -8.40
CA GLN A 114 -9.02 12.35 -9.81
C GLN A 114 -8.95 13.83 -10.23
N PHE A 115 -9.39 14.75 -9.36
CA PHE A 115 -9.35 16.19 -9.64
C PHE A 115 -7.96 16.81 -9.43
N LYS A 116 -7.13 16.22 -8.56
CA LYS A 116 -5.80 16.75 -8.22
C LYS A 116 -4.69 16.28 -9.15
N TYR A 117 -4.77 15.05 -9.66
CA TYR A 117 -3.65 14.39 -10.34
C TYR A 117 -4.04 13.79 -11.69
N ARG A 118 -3.11 13.82 -12.64
CA ARG A 118 -3.20 12.95 -13.81
C ARG A 118 -3.15 11.51 -13.30
N HIS A 119 -4.02 10.67 -13.84
CA HIS A 119 -4.12 9.28 -13.41
C HIS A 119 -4.32 8.31 -14.57
N LEU A 120 -4.00 7.04 -14.30
CA LEU A 120 -4.28 5.89 -15.13
C LEU A 120 -5.00 4.84 -14.29
N THR A 121 -6.00 4.18 -14.86
CA THR A 121 -6.63 3.01 -14.24
C THR A 121 -6.17 1.76 -14.96
N VAL A 122 -5.46 0.89 -14.24
CA VAL A 122 -5.16 -0.48 -14.67
C VAL A 122 -6.31 -1.35 -14.20
N ARG A 123 -7.01 -1.99 -15.13
CA ARG A 123 -8.22 -2.78 -14.85
C ARG A 123 -7.92 -4.26 -14.88
N ASN A 124 -8.72 -5.02 -14.12
CA ASN A 124 -8.68 -6.47 -14.08
C ASN A 124 -7.28 -6.99 -13.73
N LEU A 125 -6.75 -6.53 -12.60
CA LEU A 125 -5.47 -7.02 -12.10
C LEU A 125 -5.52 -8.54 -11.91
N GLU A 126 -4.50 -9.23 -12.42
CA GLU A 126 -4.26 -10.62 -12.11
C GLU A 126 -3.62 -10.68 -10.72
N THR A 127 -4.41 -11.07 -9.72
CA THR A 127 -3.91 -11.36 -8.39
C THR A 127 -4.18 -12.82 -8.08
N TYR A 128 -3.32 -13.43 -7.27
CA TYR A 128 -3.63 -14.72 -6.66
C TYR A 128 -4.90 -14.58 -5.81
N ASP A 129 -5.75 -15.60 -5.78
CA ASP A 129 -6.97 -15.60 -4.95
C ASP A 129 -6.58 -15.38 -3.48
N GLY A 130 -6.86 -14.20 -2.96
CA GLY A 130 -6.69 -13.88 -1.56
C GLY A 130 -7.67 -14.71 -0.73
N ARG A 131 -7.27 -15.12 0.48
CA ARG A 131 -8.25 -15.65 1.43
C ARG A 131 -9.30 -14.55 1.68
N GLY A 132 -10.55 -14.79 1.30
CA GLY A 132 -11.67 -13.85 1.45
C GLY A 132 -12.26 -13.32 0.13
N ASP A 133 -11.62 -13.56 -1.02
CA ASP A 133 -12.14 -13.07 -2.32
C ASP A 133 -13.52 -13.64 -2.66
N GLU A 134 -13.70 -14.93 -2.38
CA GLU A 134 -14.96 -15.65 -2.57
C GLU A 134 -16.00 -15.24 -1.51
N GLU A 135 -15.55 -14.82 -0.31
CA GLU A 135 -16.42 -14.47 0.82
C GLU A 135 -17.14 -13.13 0.61
N TYR A 136 -16.50 -12.18 -0.08
CA TYR A 136 -17.05 -10.82 -0.30
C TYR A 136 -17.59 -10.59 -1.71
N GLY A 137 -17.69 -11.64 -2.55
CA GLY A 137 -18.18 -11.51 -3.92
C GLY A 137 -17.31 -10.58 -4.78
N LEU A 138 -15.98 -10.57 -4.57
CA LEU A 138 -15.09 -9.69 -5.31
C LEU A 138 -15.15 -10.00 -6.82
N THR A 139 -15.52 -9.01 -7.64
CA THR A 139 -15.67 -9.18 -9.09
C THR A 139 -14.53 -8.59 -9.90
N ARG A 140 -13.96 -7.47 -9.45
CA ARG A 140 -12.89 -6.79 -10.18
C ARG A 140 -11.91 -6.11 -9.26
N ARG A 141 -10.66 -6.14 -9.68
CA ARG A 141 -9.55 -5.41 -9.06
C ARG A 141 -9.00 -4.40 -10.03
N ASN A 142 -8.88 -3.16 -9.57
CA ASN A 142 -8.24 -2.10 -10.33
C ASN A 142 -7.11 -1.51 -9.50
N ARG A 143 -6.07 -1.04 -10.20
CA ARG A 143 -5.04 -0.15 -9.63
C ARG A 143 -5.25 1.21 -10.24
N ILE A 144 -5.25 2.23 -9.40
CA ILE A 144 -5.18 3.62 -9.85
C ILE A 144 -3.75 4.10 -9.65
N VAL A 145 -3.17 4.65 -10.71
CA VAL A 145 -1.85 5.26 -10.70
C VAL A 145 -2.03 6.76 -10.84
N CYS A 146 -1.67 7.53 -9.82
CA CYS A 146 -1.67 8.98 -9.85
C CYS A 146 -0.24 9.50 -9.98
N TYR A 147 -0.02 10.45 -10.88
CA TYR A 147 1.30 11.02 -11.15
C TYR A 147 1.44 12.40 -10.51
N SER A 148 2.62 12.70 -9.97
CA SER A 148 2.85 13.97 -9.26
C SER A 148 2.90 15.19 -10.19
N ASP A 149 3.20 15.02 -11.49
CA ASP A 149 3.14 16.00 -12.60
C ASP A 149 3.25 17.50 -12.19
N ASN A 150 4.24 17.84 -11.34
CA ASN A 150 4.55 19.17 -10.79
C ASN A 150 3.78 19.67 -9.55
N THR A 151 2.73 18.98 -9.06
CA THR A 151 2.04 19.36 -7.82
C THR A 151 2.69 18.76 -6.58
N GLY A 152 3.41 17.64 -6.74
CA GLY A 152 3.97 16.88 -5.62
C GLY A 152 2.88 16.23 -4.77
N PHE A 153 3.26 15.23 -3.99
CA PHE A 153 2.37 14.62 -3.00
C PHE A 153 2.68 15.18 -1.61
N ASP A 154 1.64 15.43 -0.80
CA ASP A 154 1.83 15.63 0.64
C ASP A 154 2.07 14.26 1.30
N TYR A 155 3.31 13.78 1.17
CA TYR A 155 3.68 12.47 1.69
C TYR A 155 3.56 12.40 3.22
N ASN A 156 3.68 13.52 3.94
CA ASN A 156 3.57 13.49 5.40
C ASN A 156 2.14 13.19 5.81
N ASP A 157 1.17 13.83 5.16
CA ASP A 157 -0.26 13.59 5.40
C ASP A 157 -0.61 12.13 5.06
N LEU A 158 -0.23 11.68 3.86
CA LEU A 158 -0.43 10.30 3.41
C LEU A 158 0.18 9.26 4.37
N ILE A 159 1.43 9.44 4.80
CA ILE A 159 2.07 8.56 5.78
C ILE A 159 1.30 8.59 7.10
N CYS A 160 0.89 9.77 7.58
CA CYS A 160 0.13 9.86 8.84
C CYS A 160 -1.22 9.14 8.76
N CYS A 161 -1.91 9.21 7.62
CA CYS A 161 -3.15 8.48 7.39
C CYS A 161 -2.93 6.96 7.47
N GLN A 162 -1.92 6.43 6.74
CA GLN A 162 -1.62 4.98 6.76
C GLN A 162 -1.30 4.45 8.17
N LEU A 163 -0.63 5.26 9.01
CA LEU A 163 -0.24 4.81 10.35
C LEU A 163 -1.37 4.84 11.38
N ARG A 164 -2.43 5.63 11.15
CA ARG A 164 -3.45 5.91 12.19
C ARG A 164 -4.76 5.19 11.95
N GLU A 165 -5.10 4.92 10.70
CA GLU A 165 -6.43 4.48 10.31
C GLU A 165 -6.36 3.03 9.85
N THR A 166 -6.99 2.14 10.62
CA THR A 166 -7.16 0.72 10.26
C THR A 166 -7.96 0.52 8.96
N ASN A 167 -8.62 1.56 8.44
CA ASN A 167 -9.40 1.57 7.21
C ASN A 167 -8.93 2.62 6.19
N ALA A 168 -7.73 3.19 6.33
CA ALA A 168 -7.22 4.07 5.28
C ALA A 168 -7.06 3.30 3.97
N HIS A 169 -7.39 3.94 2.84
CA HIS A 169 -7.10 3.35 1.53
C HIS A 169 -5.59 3.10 1.44
N GLU A 170 -5.18 1.87 1.12
CA GLU A 170 -3.77 1.52 1.00
C GLU A 170 -3.10 2.35 -0.10
N VAL A 171 -2.17 3.23 0.27
CA VAL A 171 -1.42 4.07 -0.67
C VAL A 171 0.05 3.67 -0.65
N SER A 172 0.60 3.46 -1.84
CA SER A 172 2.04 3.20 -2.01
C SER A 172 2.69 4.23 -2.90
N PHE A 173 3.91 4.62 -2.53
CA PHE A 173 4.72 5.61 -3.25
C PHE A 173 5.63 4.93 -4.26
N VAL A 174 5.86 5.57 -5.40
CA VAL A 174 6.67 5.01 -6.49
C VAL A 174 7.74 5.99 -6.94
N SER A 175 8.98 5.51 -7.07
CA SER A 175 10.11 6.28 -7.58
C SER A 175 10.60 5.66 -8.89
N PHE A 176 10.54 6.43 -9.96
CA PHE A 176 11.01 6.00 -11.28
C PHE A 176 12.53 5.97 -11.35
N LYS A 177 13.20 6.93 -10.71
CA LYS A 177 14.66 6.99 -10.65
C LYS A 177 15.26 5.86 -9.82
N ASN A 178 14.67 5.57 -8.66
CA ASN A 178 15.13 4.51 -7.77
C ASN A 178 14.52 3.14 -8.08
N GLU A 179 13.57 3.11 -9.03
CA GLU A 179 12.84 1.92 -9.48
C GLU A 179 12.32 1.09 -8.30
N CYS A 180 11.60 1.77 -7.40
CA CYS A 180 11.09 1.17 -6.19
C CYS A 180 9.66 1.58 -5.88
N ILE A 181 8.98 0.72 -5.13
CA ILE A 181 7.67 0.95 -4.54
C ILE A 181 7.84 0.89 -3.02
N TYR A 182 7.31 1.88 -2.31
CA TYR A 182 7.29 1.94 -0.86
C TYR A 182 5.84 1.90 -0.37
N SER A 183 5.52 0.90 0.44
CA SER A 183 4.16 0.64 0.88
C SER A 183 4.10 0.40 2.38
N ILE A 184 3.30 1.21 3.06
CA ILE A 184 3.09 1.14 4.52
C ILE A 184 1.77 0.42 4.73
N TYR A 185 1.75 -0.67 5.51
CA TYR A 185 0.50 -1.39 5.77
C TYR A 185 -0.27 -0.72 6.91
N ASP A 186 0.46 -0.40 7.98
CA ASP A 186 -0.03 0.22 9.20
C ASP A 186 1.18 0.70 10.03
N ASP A 187 0.93 1.02 11.30
CA ASP A 187 1.94 1.42 12.28
C ASP A 187 3.00 0.35 12.61
N ARG A 188 2.77 -0.92 12.28
CA ARG A 188 3.71 -2.02 12.58
C ARG A 188 4.83 -2.10 11.56
N GLY A 189 4.53 -1.92 10.28
CA GLY A 189 5.52 -2.20 9.24
C GLY A 189 5.17 -1.75 7.83
N CYS A 190 6.18 -1.88 6.98
CA CYS A 190 6.12 -1.49 5.58
C CYS A 190 7.04 -2.37 4.72
N ASP A 191 6.78 -2.40 3.42
CA ASP A 191 7.66 -2.98 2.41
C ASP A 191 8.27 -1.95 1.48
N VAL A 192 9.48 -2.28 1.03
CA VAL A 192 10.14 -1.61 -0.09
C VAL A 192 10.44 -2.66 -1.16
N VAL A 193 9.85 -2.49 -2.35
CA VAL A 193 10.05 -3.41 -3.49
C VAL A 193 10.88 -2.73 -4.56
N PHE A 194 12.02 -3.30 -4.89
CA PHE A 194 12.87 -2.85 -5.99
C PHE A 194 12.58 -3.63 -7.27
N MET A 195 12.77 -2.99 -8.43
CA MET A 195 12.55 -3.68 -9.71
C MET A 195 13.72 -4.57 -10.12
N THR A 196 14.93 -4.30 -9.61
CA THR A 196 16.16 -5.01 -9.98
C THR A 196 17.02 -5.32 -8.75
N HIS A 197 17.87 -6.34 -8.87
CA HIS A 197 18.83 -6.72 -7.84
C HIS A 197 19.84 -5.60 -7.54
N ASP A 198 20.23 -4.85 -8.57
CA ASP A 198 21.18 -3.73 -8.41
C ASP A 198 20.60 -2.60 -7.56
N LYS A 199 19.31 -2.28 -7.73
CA LYS A 199 18.61 -1.33 -6.88
C LYS A 199 18.49 -1.83 -5.46
N LEU A 200 18.12 -3.10 -5.26
CA LEU A 200 18.13 -3.74 -3.94
C LEU A 200 19.49 -3.57 -3.26
N LYS A 201 20.59 -3.90 -3.95
CA LYS A 201 21.96 -3.77 -3.40
C LYS A 201 22.33 -2.34 -3.05
N THR A 202 21.88 -1.37 -3.85
CA THR A 202 22.14 0.06 -3.62
C THR A 202 21.57 0.49 -2.26
N PHE A 203 20.32 0.13 -1.98
CA PHE A 203 19.60 0.62 -0.79
C PHE A 203 19.67 -0.32 0.42
N TYR A 204 20.15 -1.56 0.26
CA TYR A 204 20.13 -2.57 1.32
C TYR A 204 20.75 -2.07 2.63
N HIS A 205 21.93 -1.47 2.57
CA HIS A 205 22.63 -0.99 3.76
C HIS A 205 22.03 0.29 4.35
N GLU A 206 21.44 1.15 3.51
CA GLU A 206 20.74 2.36 3.95
C GLU A 206 19.45 2.02 4.70
N LEU A 207 18.76 0.96 4.27
CA LEU A 207 17.51 0.52 4.88
C LEU A 207 17.70 -0.49 6.02
N LYS A 208 18.88 -1.11 6.14
CA LYS A 208 19.19 -2.11 7.17
C LYS A 208 18.81 -1.68 8.61
N PRO A 209 19.00 -0.42 9.04
CA PRO A 209 18.59 0.00 10.39
C PRO A 209 17.08 -0.13 10.66
N TYR A 210 16.27 -0.25 9.61
CA TYR A 210 14.81 -0.31 9.73
C TYR A 210 14.24 -1.72 9.57
N PHE A 211 15.07 -2.72 9.26
CA PHE A 211 14.61 -4.07 8.95
C PHE A 211 13.80 -4.68 10.08
N LEU A 212 12.76 -5.43 9.70
CA LEU A 212 12.11 -6.36 10.61
C LEU A 212 13.06 -7.53 10.86
N GLU A 213 13.49 -7.72 12.11
CA GLU A 213 14.50 -8.72 12.47
C GLU A 213 14.06 -10.14 12.06
N TYR A 214 12.77 -10.45 12.20
CA TYR A 214 12.19 -11.75 11.83
C TYR A 214 12.50 -12.16 10.38
N ASP A 215 12.47 -11.21 9.44
CA ASP A 215 12.69 -11.47 8.01
C ASP A 215 14.14 -11.16 7.56
N SER A 216 15.05 -10.85 8.49
CA SER A 216 16.39 -10.37 8.18
C SER A 216 17.27 -11.38 7.44
N GLU A 217 17.17 -12.67 7.77
CA GLU A 217 17.91 -13.73 7.08
C GLU A 217 17.43 -13.91 5.63
N GLU A 218 16.12 -13.83 5.40
CA GLU A 218 15.51 -13.90 4.08
C GLU A 218 15.95 -12.70 3.22
N MET A 219 15.87 -11.49 3.78
CA MET A 219 16.36 -10.28 3.13
C MET A 219 17.85 -10.37 2.79
N HIS A 220 18.67 -10.91 3.70
CA HIS A 220 20.10 -11.08 3.46
C HIS A 220 20.37 -12.07 2.32
N ARG A 221 19.63 -13.19 2.27
CA ARG A 221 19.77 -14.18 1.20
C ARG A 221 19.48 -13.54 -0.17
N ARG A 222 18.38 -12.79 -0.29
CA ARG A 222 18.00 -12.06 -1.50
C ARG A 222 19.04 -11.03 -1.91
N PHE A 223 19.66 -10.35 -0.94
CA PHE A 223 20.72 -9.38 -1.19
C PHE A 223 21.99 -10.02 -1.80
N ILE A 224 22.40 -11.19 -1.31
CA ILE A 224 23.60 -11.88 -1.82
C ILE A 224 23.36 -12.38 -3.25
N GLY A 225 22.16 -12.91 -3.53
CA GLY A 225 21.80 -13.53 -4.81
C GLY A 225 22.02 -15.03 -4.78
#